data_AF-A0AAV6KLG8-F1
#
_entry.id   AF-A0AAV6KLG8-F1
#
_cell.length_a   1.000
_cell.length_b   1.000
_cell.length_c   1.000
_cell.angle_alpha   90.00
_cell.angle_beta   90.00
_cell.angle_gamma   90.00
#
_symmetry.space_group_name_H-M   'P 1'
#
loop_
_entity.id
_entity.type
_entity.pdbx_description
1 polymer ?
#
loop_
_entity_poly.entity_id
_entity_poly.type
_entity_poly.pdbx_seq_one_letter_code
_entity_poly.pdbx_strand_id
1 'polypeptide(L)'
;MDSDKPIVQYNEGDAVSPTVGESEDDFYHLSANGFREADKYHHYAPYLLASKTRVPVLALQVTLFPNAGFSIGFAAHHAVFDGKSITMFMHSWASICRLKTRKLTAEKVHLFISNDCRARLEPPIPSTYFGNCITGCVVDGDTSKLMTEDGVAIAARAIGEAIGGMGDGVLKGAKEMIPKLLSIKKEVGLLISIASSPRFEVYKIDFGWGRPKKVEIVSIEKSGAISLSDSKDGNGGVEIGVALNKHEAEAFASLFASGLKYHQVLQES
;
A
#
# COMPACT_ATOMS: atom_id res chain seq x y z
N MET A 1 -16.99 -32.83 21.51
CA MET A 1 -17.21 -31.96 20.33
C MET A 1 -15.83 -31.55 19.87
N ASP A 2 -15.29 -32.23 18.86
CA ASP A 2 -14.02 -31.84 18.26
C ASP A 2 -14.21 -30.46 17.64
N SER A 3 -13.52 -29.47 18.19
CA SER A 3 -13.45 -28.14 17.60
C SER A 3 -12.44 -28.22 16.46
N ASP A 4 -12.91 -28.32 15.23
CA ASP A 4 -12.04 -28.22 14.05
C ASP A 4 -11.18 -26.94 14.13
N LYS A 5 -9.90 -27.08 13.80
CA LYS A 5 -8.98 -25.93 13.77
C LYS A 5 -9.44 -24.96 12.68
N PRO A 6 -9.50 -23.65 12.96
CA PRO A 6 -9.79 -22.67 11.92
C PRO A 6 -8.71 -22.71 10.84
N ILE A 7 -9.13 -22.74 9.58
CA ILE A 7 -8.24 -22.76 8.41
C ILE A 7 -8.50 -21.53 7.53
N VAL A 8 -7.45 -20.99 6.93
CA VAL A 8 -7.58 -20.02 5.83
C VAL A 8 -7.78 -20.83 4.56
N GLN A 9 -8.93 -20.67 3.94
CA GLN A 9 -9.31 -21.41 2.73
C GLN A 9 -9.56 -20.44 1.59
N TYR A 10 -9.01 -20.76 0.42
CA TYR A 10 -9.30 -20.11 -0.85
C TYR A 10 -9.75 -21.21 -1.82
N ASN A 11 -10.89 -21.02 -2.45
CA ASN A 11 -11.38 -21.86 -3.54
C ASN A 11 -11.35 -21.07 -4.84
N GLU A 12 -11.22 -21.78 -5.96
CA GLU A 12 -11.29 -21.17 -7.28
C GLU A 12 -12.64 -20.47 -7.45
N GLY A 13 -12.61 -19.16 -7.72
CA GLY A 13 -13.79 -18.29 -7.77
C GLY A 13 -14.04 -17.46 -6.49
N ASP A 14 -13.35 -17.71 -5.38
CA ASP A 14 -13.41 -16.83 -4.21
C ASP A 14 -12.74 -15.49 -4.55
N ALA A 15 -13.44 -14.37 -4.30
CA ALA A 15 -12.92 -13.03 -4.58
C ALA A 15 -13.36 -12.02 -3.52
N VAL A 16 -12.61 -10.94 -3.39
CA VAL A 16 -12.99 -9.78 -2.56
C VAL A 16 -13.66 -8.76 -3.47
N SER A 17 -15.00 -8.69 -3.44
CA SER A 17 -15.74 -7.69 -4.21
C SER A 17 -15.75 -6.34 -3.47
N PRO A 18 -15.27 -5.25 -4.09
CA PRO A 18 -15.40 -3.93 -3.49
C PRO A 18 -16.85 -3.45 -3.57
N THR A 19 -17.33 -2.82 -2.51
CA THR A 19 -18.57 -2.04 -2.58
C THR A 19 -18.25 -0.67 -3.15
N VAL A 20 -18.99 -0.23 -4.18
CA VAL A 20 -18.85 1.12 -4.72
C VAL A 20 -20.07 1.92 -4.31
N GLY A 21 -19.85 3.03 -3.62
CA GLY A 21 -20.88 3.98 -3.24
C GLY A 21 -20.56 5.39 -3.73
N GLU A 22 -21.57 6.25 -3.70
CA GLU A 22 -21.41 7.69 -3.86
C GLU A 22 -21.85 8.38 -2.57
N SER A 23 -21.20 9.48 -2.22
CA SER A 23 -21.54 10.29 -1.06
C SER A 23 -21.59 11.76 -1.44
N GLU A 24 -22.68 12.41 -1.04
CA GLU A 24 -22.87 13.85 -1.13
C GLU A 24 -22.28 14.60 0.08
N ASP A 25 -21.68 13.87 1.02
CA ASP A 25 -20.99 14.51 2.14
C ASP A 25 -19.84 15.37 1.64
N ASP A 26 -19.56 16.47 2.34
CA ASP A 26 -18.50 17.38 1.97
C ASP A 26 -17.13 16.71 2.14
N PHE A 27 -16.54 16.27 1.02
CA PHE A 27 -15.23 15.62 0.96
C PHE A 27 -14.12 16.46 1.60
N TYR A 28 -14.13 17.77 1.37
CA TYR A 28 -13.14 18.66 1.97
C TYR A 28 -13.42 18.77 3.46
N HIS A 29 -14.68 18.78 3.90
CA HIS A 29 -15.04 18.57 5.29
C HIS A 29 -15.03 17.10 5.72
N LEU A 30 -14.47 16.13 5.02
CA LEU A 30 -14.21 14.80 5.61
C LEU A 30 -12.71 14.56 5.69
N SER A 31 -11.99 15.15 4.75
CA SER A 31 -10.53 15.17 4.68
C SER A 31 -9.89 16.34 5.44
N ALA A 32 -10.63 17.42 5.76
CA ALA A 32 -10.07 18.58 6.44
C ALA A 32 -9.78 18.31 7.92
N ASN A 33 -8.93 19.17 8.45
CA ASN A 33 -8.52 19.20 9.84
C ASN A 33 -9.69 19.57 10.76
N GLY A 34 -9.91 18.83 11.85
CA GLY A 34 -11.00 19.14 12.80
C GLY A 34 -11.37 17.96 13.70
N PHE A 35 -12.20 18.21 14.71
CA PHE A 35 -12.93 17.14 15.39
C PHE A 35 -14.09 16.71 14.49
N ARG A 36 -14.31 15.41 14.41
CA ARG A 36 -15.38 14.80 13.63
C ARG A 36 -15.89 13.60 14.41
N GLU A 37 -17.18 13.40 14.36
CA GLU A 37 -17.80 12.24 14.95
C GLU A 37 -17.36 11.00 14.14
N ALA A 38 -16.92 9.95 14.84
CA ALA A 38 -16.34 8.77 14.22
C ALA A 38 -17.37 7.96 13.41
N ASP A 39 -18.64 8.04 13.82
CA ASP A 39 -19.79 7.45 13.13
C ASP A 39 -19.94 7.94 11.68
N LYS A 40 -19.54 9.19 11.40
CA LYS A 40 -19.51 9.73 10.03
C LYS A 40 -18.60 8.94 9.09
N TYR A 41 -17.63 8.21 9.62
CA TYR A 41 -16.70 7.40 8.81
C TYR A 41 -17.12 5.95 8.67
N HIS A 42 -18.04 5.45 9.51
CA HIS A 42 -18.52 4.08 9.42
C HIS A 42 -19.15 3.77 8.06
N HIS A 43 -19.78 4.77 7.44
CA HIS A 43 -20.40 4.64 6.12
C HIS A 43 -19.37 4.53 4.98
N TYR A 44 -18.08 4.77 5.26
CA TYR A 44 -17.00 4.70 4.27
C TYR A 44 -16.11 3.46 4.45
N ALA A 45 -16.34 2.67 5.49
CA ALA A 45 -15.61 1.44 5.77
C ALA A 45 -16.55 0.23 5.64
N PRO A 46 -16.13 -0.83 4.92
CA PRO A 46 -16.94 -2.03 4.77
C PRO A 46 -16.92 -2.86 6.05
N TYR A 47 -17.92 -3.73 6.22
CA TYR A 47 -17.96 -4.72 7.28
C TYR A 47 -17.63 -6.12 6.74
N LEU A 48 -16.93 -6.93 7.53
CA LEU A 48 -16.75 -8.35 7.25
C LEU A 48 -18.02 -9.10 7.65
N LEU A 49 -18.88 -9.39 6.69
CA LEU A 49 -20.10 -10.16 6.91
C LEU A 49 -19.74 -11.63 7.14
N ALA A 50 -19.59 -12.01 8.41
CA ALA A 50 -19.36 -13.37 8.84
C ALA A 50 -20.64 -14.21 8.74
N SER A 51 -20.52 -15.41 8.18
CA SER A 51 -21.53 -16.47 8.31
C SER A 51 -21.17 -17.38 9.50
N LYS A 52 -22.07 -18.30 9.88
CA LYS A 52 -21.81 -19.27 10.96
C LYS A 52 -20.60 -20.20 10.70
N THR A 53 -20.17 -20.34 9.44
CA THR A 53 -19.14 -21.30 9.03
C THR A 53 -17.97 -20.69 8.25
N ARG A 54 -18.09 -19.44 7.78
CA ARG A 54 -17.07 -18.74 6.97
C ARG A 54 -17.05 -17.27 7.30
N VAL A 55 -15.85 -16.70 7.41
CA VAL A 55 -15.62 -15.27 7.61
C VAL A 55 -14.77 -14.74 6.47
N PRO A 56 -15.18 -13.66 5.78
CA PRO A 56 -14.35 -13.02 4.76
C PRO A 56 -13.04 -12.52 5.35
N VAL A 57 -11.96 -12.64 4.59
CA VAL A 57 -10.62 -12.24 5.04
C VAL A 57 -10.37 -10.75 4.82
N LEU A 58 -11.00 -10.16 3.81
CA LEU A 58 -10.87 -8.77 3.43
C LEU A 58 -12.19 -8.30 2.82
N ALA A 59 -12.58 -7.06 3.10
CA ALA A 59 -13.65 -6.34 2.43
C ALA A 59 -13.15 -4.94 2.07
N LEU A 60 -13.63 -4.40 0.96
CA LEU A 60 -13.21 -3.11 0.42
C LEU A 60 -14.44 -2.26 0.09
N GLN A 61 -14.33 -0.96 0.29
CA GLN A 61 -15.32 0.01 -0.13
C GLN A 61 -14.63 1.19 -0.81
N VAL A 62 -15.10 1.58 -1.99
CA VAL A 62 -14.72 2.80 -2.66
C VAL A 62 -15.92 3.74 -2.63
N THR A 63 -15.76 4.93 -2.07
CA THR A 63 -16.83 5.93 -2.04
C THR A 63 -16.42 7.14 -2.86
N LEU A 64 -17.20 7.48 -3.88
CA LEU A 64 -16.98 8.65 -4.72
C LEU A 64 -17.65 9.87 -4.10
N PHE A 65 -16.96 11.00 -4.17
CA PHE A 65 -17.48 12.32 -3.79
C PHE A 65 -17.52 13.17 -5.06
N PRO A 66 -18.70 13.36 -5.67
CA PRO A 66 -18.82 14.01 -6.98
C PRO A 66 -18.07 15.34 -7.04
N ASN A 67 -17.23 15.50 -8.07
CA ASN A 67 -16.40 16.69 -8.31
C ASN A 67 -15.34 17.02 -7.25
N ALA A 68 -15.14 16.17 -6.23
CA ALA A 68 -14.20 16.45 -5.14
C ALA A 68 -13.10 15.37 -4.99
N GLY A 69 -13.46 14.09 -4.99
CA GLY A 69 -12.49 13.02 -4.74
C GLY A 69 -13.13 11.66 -4.50
N PHE A 70 -12.40 10.77 -3.83
CA PHE A 70 -12.87 9.45 -3.45
C PHE A 70 -12.21 9.02 -2.13
N SER A 71 -12.86 8.12 -1.39
CA SER A 71 -12.29 7.42 -0.24
C SER A 71 -12.21 5.93 -0.51
N ILE A 72 -11.24 5.27 0.11
CA ILE A 72 -11.13 3.81 0.14
C ILE A 72 -11.16 3.38 1.60
N GLY A 73 -12.21 2.65 1.97
CA GLY A 73 -12.27 1.92 3.22
C GLY A 73 -11.96 0.45 3.01
N PHE A 74 -11.38 -0.19 4.02
CA PHE A 74 -11.19 -1.62 4.03
C PHE A 74 -11.43 -2.19 5.43
N ALA A 75 -11.78 -3.46 5.49
CA ALA A 75 -11.80 -4.24 6.71
C ALA A 75 -11.09 -5.55 6.44
N ALA A 76 -10.18 -5.96 7.32
CA ALA A 76 -9.38 -7.17 7.15
C ALA A 76 -9.46 -8.02 8.43
N HIS A 77 -9.52 -9.34 8.26
CA HIS A 77 -9.57 -10.27 9.37
C HIS A 77 -8.16 -10.44 9.96
N HIS A 78 -7.97 -9.98 11.20
CA HIS A 78 -6.65 -9.97 11.86
C HIS A 78 -6.01 -11.35 12.04
N ALA A 79 -6.78 -12.44 11.99
CA ALA A 79 -6.20 -13.79 12.04
C ALA A 79 -5.42 -14.18 10.76
N VAL A 80 -5.55 -13.40 9.68
CA VAL A 80 -4.89 -13.67 8.39
C VAL A 80 -3.94 -12.54 7.99
N PHE A 81 -4.33 -11.30 8.26
CA PHE A 81 -3.50 -10.14 7.99
C PHE A 81 -2.97 -9.52 9.29
N ASP A 82 -1.65 -9.51 9.45
CA ASP A 82 -1.01 -8.55 10.35
C ASP A 82 -0.87 -7.18 9.66
N GLY A 83 -0.61 -6.14 10.46
CA GLY A 83 -0.47 -4.77 9.94
C GLY A 83 0.57 -4.66 8.80
N LYS A 84 1.65 -5.44 8.85
CA LYS A 84 2.70 -5.43 7.83
C LYS A 84 2.22 -6.09 6.52
N SER A 85 1.49 -7.18 6.60
CA SER A 85 1.00 -7.95 5.45
C SER A 85 -0.06 -7.17 4.70
N ILE A 86 -1.00 -6.53 5.41
CA ILE A 86 -2.01 -5.66 4.77
C ILE A 86 -1.35 -4.42 4.15
N THR A 87 -0.33 -3.85 4.80
CA THR A 87 0.49 -2.76 4.23
C THR A 87 1.07 -3.17 2.87
N MET A 88 1.80 -4.30 2.83
CA MET A 88 2.48 -4.79 1.63
C MET A 88 1.50 -5.15 0.50
N PHE A 89 0.31 -5.65 0.83
CA PHE A 89 -0.75 -5.88 -0.13
C PHE A 89 -1.24 -4.56 -0.76
N MET A 90 -1.61 -3.58 0.08
CA MET A 90 -2.11 -2.28 -0.40
C MET A 90 -1.05 -1.55 -1.25
N HIS A 91 0.23 -1.71 -0.92
CA HIS A 91 1.35 -1.22 -1.72
C HIS A 91 1.45 -1.78 -3.13
N SER A 92 1.41 -3.11 -3.22
CA SER A 92 1.60 -3.81 -4.49
C SER A 92 0.46 -3.43 -5.42
N TRP A 93 -0.75 -3.40 -4.86
CA TRP A 93 -1.94 -2.99 -5.56
C TRP A 93 -1.91 -1.51 -6.00
N ALA A 94 -1.59 -0.56 -5.11
CA ALA A 94 -1.44 0.85 -5.48
C ALA A 94 -0.38 1.08 -6.56
N SER A 95 0.77 0.41 -6.46
CA SER A 95 1.85 0.53 -7.45
C SER A 95 1.39 0.10 -8.85
N ILE A 96 0.63 -0.99 -8.94
CA ILE A 96 0.13 -1.51 -10.23
C ILE A 96 -0.92 -0.62 -10.83
N CYS A 97 -1.83 -0.09 -10.02
CA CYS A 97 -2.82 0.86 -10.50
C CYS A 97 -2.13 2.11 -11.07
N ARG A 98 -1.05 2.60 -10.45
CA ARG A 98 -0.22 3.70 -10.97
C ARG A 98 0.53 3.35 -12.25
N LEU A 99 0.94 2.10 -12.42
CA LEU A 99 1.54 1.66 -13.68
C LEU A 99 0.51 1.71 -14.81
N LYS A 100 -0.67 1.14 -14.58
CA LYS A 100 -1.75 1.07 -15.57
C LYS A 100 -2.23 2.46 -16.03
N THR A 101 -2.16 3.49 -15.17
CA THR A 101 -2.60 4.86 -15.53
C THR A 101 -1.66 5.60 -16.46
N ARG A 102 -0.36 5.34 -16.37
CA ARG A 102 0.66 6.14 -17.05
C ARG A 102 0.87 5.79 -18.52
N LYS A 103 0.11 4.83 -19.10
CA LYS A 103 0.32 4.31 -20.47
C LYS A 103 1.81 4.20 -20.81
N LEU A 104 2.58 3.60 -19.90
CA LEU A 104 4.04 3.66 -19.93
C LEU A 104 4.58 3.02 -21.21
N THR A 105 5.46 3.74 -21.91
CA THR A 105 6.30 3.22 -23.00
C THR A 105 7.56 2.53 -22.47
N ALA A 106 7.82 2.61 -21.16
CA ALA A 106 8.97 1.97 -20.53
C ALA A 106 8.77 0.45 -20.46
N GLU A 107 9.70 -0.32 -21.03
CA GLU A 107 9.68 -1.79 -21.00
C GLU A 107 9.94 -2.35 -19.59
N LYS A 108 10.62 -1.59 -18.73
CA LYS A 108 10.99 -1.99 -17.37
C LYS A 108 10.55 -0.97 -16.31
N VAL A 109 10.11 -1.51 -15.19
CA VAL A 109 9.78 -0.79 -13.95
C VAL A 109 10.75 -1.24 -12.86
N HIS A 110 11.25 -0.28 -12.08
CA HIS A 110 12.11 -0.53 -10.96
C HIS A 110 11.46 0.02 -9.70
N LEU A 111 11.32 -0.81 -8.66
CA LEU A 111 10.86 -0.37 -7.34
C LEU A 111 12.05 -0.36 -6.39
N PHE A 112 12.36 0.80 -5.83
CA PHE A 112 13.37 0.94 -4.78
C PHE A 112 12.72 0.96 -3.40
N ILE A 113 13.14 0.01 -2.55
CA ILE A 113 12.67 -0.13 -1.17
C ILE A 113 13.83 0.20 -0.23
N SER A 114 13.67 1.24 0.58
CA SER A 114 14.60 1.57 1.66
C SER A 114 14.29 0.76 2.91
N ASN A 115 15.33 0.38 3.66
CA ASN A 115 15.22 -0.48 4.82
C ASN A 115 16.10 0.02 5.97
N ASP A 116 15.57 0.01 7.19
CA ASP A 116 16.34 0.23 8.41
C ASP A 116 17.22 -1.00 8.70
N CYS A 117 18.53 -0.78 8.83
CA CYS A 117 19.51 -1.83 9.04
C CYS A 117 19.89 -2.04 10.51
N ARG A 118 19.46 -1.17 11.44
CA ARG A 118 19.97 -1.17 12.83
C ARG A 118 19.88 -2.54 13.49
N ALA A 119 18.70 -3.16 13.43
CA ALA A 119 18.43 -4.47 14.01
C ALA A 119 18.96 -5.65 13.18
N ARG A 120 19.56 -5.39 12.01
CA ARG A 120 20.05 -6.41 11.05
C ARG A 120 21.57 -6.43 10.91
N LEU A 121 22.27 -5.55 11.62
CA LEU A 121 23.72 -5.53 11.68
C LEU A 121 24.21 -6.44 12.81
N GLU A 122 25.44 -6.92 12.68
CA GLU A 122 26.10 -7.73 13.70
C GLU A 122 27.39 -7.04 14.14
N PRO A 123 27.45 -6.48 15.37
CA PRO A 123 26.35 -6.39 16.34
C PRO A 123 25.26 -5.38 15.93
N PRO A 124 24.03 -5.50 16.47
CA PRO A 124 22.95 -4.59 16.14
C PRO A 124 23.23 -3.17 16.65
N ILE A 125 22.87 -2.17 15.85
CA ILE A 125 22.97 -0.76 16.25
C ILE A 125 21.80 -0.42 17.18
N PRO A 126 22.02 0.31 18.30
CA PRO A 126 20.95 0.72 19.19
C PRO A 126 19.84 1.50 18.47
N SER A 127 18.58 1.28 18.87
CA SER A 127 17.44 2.06 18.37
C SER A 127 17.55 3.56 18.67
N THR A 128 18.36 3.94 19.66
CA THR A 128 18.68 5.32 20.04
C THR A 128 19.75 5.97 19.17
N TYR A 129 20.35 5.25 18.21
CA TYR A 129 21.34 5.81 17.29
C TYR A 129 20.72 6.90 16.39
N PHE A 130 21.20 8.13 16.56
CA PHE A 130 20.66 9.34 15.95
C PHE A 130 21.01 9.49 14.44
N GLY A 131 22.05 8.81 13.96
CA GLY A 131 22.48 8.90 12.57
C GLY A 131 21.63 8.04 11.61
N ASN A 132 21.92 8.15 10.31
CA ASN A 132 21.29 7.30 9.30
C ASN A 132 21.85 5.87 9.33
N CYS A 133 20.96 4.88 9.22
CA CYS A 133 21.31 3.47 9.11
C CYS A 133 20.35 2.78 8.14
N ILE A 134 20.49 3.11 6.86
CA ILE A 134 19.55 2.71 5.80
C ILE A 134 20.33 2.02 4.68
N THR A 135 19.78 0.90 4.20
CA THR A 135 20.15 0.26 2.94
C THR A 135 18.92 0.22 2.04
N GLY A 136 19.03 -0.33 0.83
CA GLY A 136 17.85 -0.64 0.06
C GLY A 136 18.02 -1.85 -0.83
N CYS A 137 16.93 -2.23 -1.49
CA CYS A 137 16.95 -3.17 -2.60
C CYS A 137 16.16 -2.58 -3.78
N VAL A 138 16.54 -3.01 -4.98
CA VAL A 138 15.82 -2.67 -6.21
C VAL A 138 15.12 -3.95 -6.66
N VAL A 139 13.81 -3.86 -6.85
CA VAL A 139 12.98 -4.90 -7.44
C VAL A 139 12.77 -4.54 -8.90
N ASP A 140 13.22 -5.43 -9.79
CA ASP A 140 13.13 -5.24 -11.23
C ASP A 140 11.83 -5.91 -11.73
N GLY A 141 11.05 -5.19 -12.53
CA GLY A 141 9.76 -5.64 -13.04
C GLY A 141 9.63 -5.38 -14.54
N ASP A 142 9.09 -6.37 -15.26
CA ASP A 142 8.77 -6.24 -16.68
C ASP A 142 7.38 -5.61 -16.82
N THR A 143 7.28 -4.46 -17.49
CA THR A 143 6.02 -3.75 -17.65
C THR A 143 4.96 -4.64 -18.28
N SER A 144 5.30 -5.43 -19.31
CA SER A 144 4.33 -6.29 -20.00
C SER A 144 3.72 -7.33 -19.05
N LYS A 145 4.53 -7.90 -18.15
CA LYS A 145 4.09 -8.88 -17.15
C LYS A 145 3.32 -8.23 -16.00
N LEU A 146 3.67 -7.00 -15.62
CA LEU A 146 2.97 -6.27 -14.56
C LEU A 146 1.59 -5.73 -14.99
N MET A 147 1.37 -5.60 -16.31
CA MET A 147 0.09 -5.13 -16.86
C MET A 147 -0.95 -6.24 -17.02
N THR A 148 -0.58 -7.51 -16.85
CA THR A 148 -1.51 -8.64 -16.90
C THR A 148 -2.44 -8.68 -15.69
N GLU A 149 -3.37 -9.64 -15.68
CA GLU A 149 -4.28 -9.88 -14.54
C GLU A 149 -3.50 -10.34 -13.29
N ASP A 150 -2.48 -11.19 -13.47
CA ASP A 150 -1.60 -11.68 -12.40
C ASP A 150 -0.52 -10.68 -11.94
N GLY A 151 -0.49 -9.47 -12.54
CA GLY A 151 0.56 -8.49 -12.28
C GLY A 151 0.77 -8.19 -10.79
N VAL A 152 -0.30 -8.23 -9.98
CA VAL A 152 -0.26 -8.02 -8.53
C VAL A 152 0.47 -9.13 -7.81
N ALA A 153 0.15 -10.39 -8.11
CA ALA A 153 0.84 -11.53 -7.52
C ALA A 153 2.32 -11.56 -7.94
N ILE A 154 2.61 -11.22 -9.20
CA ILE A 154 3.98 -11.15 -9.72
C ILE A 154 4.79 -10.09 -8.95
N ALA A 155 4.24 -8.88 -8.79
CA ALA A 155 4.89 -7.81 -8.05
C ALA A 155 5.10 -8.18 -6.58
N ALA A 156 4.06 -8.70 -5.91
CA ALA A 156 4.11 -9.07 -4.50
C ALA A 156 5.17 -10.16 -4.23
N ARG A 157 5.25 -11.17 -5.11
CA ARG A 157 6.28 -12.21 -5.03
C ARG A 157 7.68 -11.63 -5.20
N ALA A 158 7.91 -10.81 -6.23
CA ALA A 158 9.21 -10.21 -6.49
C ALA A 158 9.68 -9.31 -5.33
N ILE A 159 8.75 -8.56 -4.73
CA ILE A 159 9.01 -7.74 -3.52
C ILE A 159 9.36 -8.65 -2.34
N GLY A 160 8.59 -9.72 -2.12
CA GLY A 160 8.82 -10.68 -1.04
C GLY A 160 10.19 -11.35 -1.13
N GLU A 161 10.57 -11.81 -2.32
CA GLU A 161 11.89 -12.39 -2.62
C GLU A 161 13.01 -11.39 -2.37
N ALA A 162 12.87 -10.14 -2.85
CA ALA A 162 13.87 -9.09 -2.65
C ALA A 162 14.07 -8.72 -1.17
N ILE A 163 12.99 -8.66 -0.38
CA ILE A 163 13.07 -8.39 1.06
C ILE A 163 13.66 -9.60 1.82
N GLY A 164 13.29 -10.82 1.42
CA GLY A 164 13.78 -12.07 2.00
C GLY A 164 15.28 -12.28 1.80
N GLY A 165 15.78 -11.98 0.58
CA GLY A 165 17.21 -12.10 0.24
C GLY A 165 18.15 -11.14 0.99
N MET A 166 17.61 -10.14 1.70
CA MET A 166 18.41 -9.26 2.55
C MET A 166 18.89 -9.92 3.85
N GLY A 167 18.42 -11.13 4.18
CA GLY A 167 18.89 -11.90 5.34
C GLY A 167 20.36 -12.31 5.25
N ASP A 168 20.91 -12.42 4.04
CA ASP A 168 22.28 -12.90 3.77
C ASP A 168 23.37 -11.82 3.97
N GLY A 169 23.02 -10.70 4.59
CA GLY A 169 23.90 -9.56 4.84
C GLY A 169 23.28 -8.25 4.37
N VAL A 170 22.77 -7.46 5.32
CA VAL A 170 21.99 -6.24 5.03
C VAL A 170 22.77 -5.14 4.27
N LEU A 171 24.11 -5.16 4.35
CA LEU A 171 24.98 -4.20 3.64
C LEU A 171 25.59 -4.77 2.34
N LYS A 172 25.27 -6.02 1.99
CA LYS A 172 25.76 -6.64 0.77
C LYS A 172 25.23 -5.88 -0.44
N GLY A 173 26.12 -5.41 -1.31
CA GLY A 173 25.73 -4.61 -2.49
C GLY A 173 25.45 -3.13 -2.22
N ALA A 174 25.67 -2.63 -0.98
CA ALA A 174 25.35 -1.25 -0.62
C ALA A 174 26.19 -0.22 -1.39
N LYS A 175 27.45 -0.55 -1.75
CA LYS A 175 28.34 0.34 -2.51
C LYS A 175 27.88 0.52 -3.95
N GLU A 176 27.27 -0.52 -4.50
CA GLU A 176 26.80 -0.61 -5.90
C GLU A 176 25.40 -0.01 -6.07
N MET A 177 24.68 0.22 -4.97
CA MET A 177 23.30 0.71 -4.98
C MET A 177 23.12 2.08 -5.63
N ILE A 178 23.96 3.06 -5.25
CA ILE A 178 23.88 4.42 -5.81
C ILE A 178 24.18 4.41 -7.32
N PRO A 179 25.28 3.78 -7.79
CA PRO A 179 25.51 3.60 -9.22
C PRO A 179 24.32 2.96 -9.96
N LYS A 180 23.72 1.89 -9.41
CA LYS A 180 22.55 1.21 -10.01
C LYS A 180 21.34 2.14 -10.12
N LEU A 181 21.02 2.92 -9.08
CA LEU A 181 19.90 3.86 -9.14
C LEU A 181 20.12 4.99 -10.16
N LEU A 182 21.36 5.45 -10.29
CA LEU A 182 21.73 6.48 -11.27
C LEU A 182 21.66 5.95 -12.71
N SER A 183 22.02 4.69 -12.95
CA SER A 183 21.89 4.08 -14.29
C SER A 183 20.43 3.90 -14.67
N ILE A 184 19.58 3.41 -13.75
CA ILE A 184 18.14 3.25 -13.97
C ILE A 184 17.47 4.57 -14.34
N LYS A 185 17.85 5.68 -13.68
CA LYS A 185 17.30 7.02 -14.02
C LYS A 185 17.74 7.55 -15.39
N LYS A 186 18.85 7.05 -15.93
CA LYS A 186 19.40 7.46 -17.23
C LYS A 186 18.84 6.62 -18.38
N GLU A 187 18.65 5.34 -18.16
CA GLU A 187 17.86 4.48 -19.05
C GLU A 187 16.39 4.90 -18.93
N VAL A 188 15.57 4.77 -19.97
CA VAL A 188 14.16 5.24 -19.99
C VAL A 188 13.25 4.34 -19.09
N GLY A 189 13.80 3.76 -18.03
CA GLY A 189 13.11 2.92 -17.05
C GLY A 189 12.36 3.76 -16.02
N LEU A 190 11.18 3.30 -15.62
CA LEU A 190 10.41 3.97 -14.56
C LEU A 190 10.94 3.53 -13.18
N LEU A 191 11.59 4.44 -12.46
CA LEU A 191 11.94 4.23 -11.05
C LEU A 191 10.82 4.73 -10.13
N ILE A 192 10.28 3.84 -9.31
CA ILE A 192 9.36 4.13 -8.23
C ILE A 192 10.12 3.95 -6.91
N SER A 193 10.00 4.90 -5.99
CA SER A 193 10.55 4.78 -4.63
C SER A 193 9.45 4.91 -3.59
N ILE A 194 9.70 4.31 -2.43
CA ILE A 194 8.83 4.41 -1.26
C ILE A 194 9.47 5.40 -0.27
N ALA A 195 8.67 6.34 0.23
CA ALA A 195 9.03 7.26 1.30
C ALA A 195 8.30 6.88 2.59
N SER A 196 8.97 7.08 3.73
CA SER A 196 8.43 6.81 5.07
C SER A 196 8.10 5.32 5.33
N SER A 197 7.57 5.01 6.51
CA SER A 197 7.18 3.66 6.92
C SER A 197 6.07 3.73 7.98
N PRO A 198 5.08 2.82 7.96
CA PRO A 198 4.11 2.72 9.05
C PRO A 198 4.73 2.41 10.41
N ARG A 199 5.94 1.83 10.41
CA ARG A 199 6.69 1.54 11.64
C ARG A 199 7.27 2.78 12.32
N PHE A 200 7.23 3.94 11.67
CA PHE A 200 7.64 5.19 12.31
C PHE A 200 6.57 5.71 13.27
N GLU A 201 5.35 5.17 13.20
CA GLU A 201 4.25 5.46 14.13
C GLU A 201 4.08 6.98 14.31
N VAL A 202 4.04 7.71 13.20
CA VAL A 202 4.14 9.18 13.18
C VAL A 202 2.95 9.82 13.90
N TYR A 203 1.82 9.11 13.98
CA TYR A 203 0.65 9.55 14.74
C TYR A 203 0.79 9.33 16.26
N LYS A 204 1.83 8.65 16.75
CA LYS A 204 2.12 8.54 18.19
C LYS A 204 2.93 9.70 18.76
N ILE A 205 3.50 10.55 17.92
CA ILE A 205 4.31 11.69 18.36
C ILE A 205 3.40 12.64 19.16
N ASP A 206 3.76 13.00 20.39
CA ASP A 206 3.01 13.95 21.20
C ASP A 206 3.98 14.90 21.89
N PHE A 207 3.83 16.20 21.62
CA PHE A 207 4.67 17.24 22.24
C PHE A 207 4.05 17.84 23.52
N GLY A 208 2.96 17.26 24.03
CA GLY A 208 2.26 17.71 25.25
C GLY A 208 0.90 18.38 24.99
N TRP A 209 0.44 18.38 23.73
CA TRP A 209 -0.82 18.98 23.27
C TRP A 209 -1.69 18.01 22.46
N GLY A 210 -1.36 16.72 22.53
CA GLY A 210 -2.06 15.66 21.83
C GLY A 210 -1.36 15.24 20.53
N ARG A 211 -1.81 14.10 20.04
CA ARG A 211 -1.30 13.44 18.83
C ARG A 211 -1.65 14.21 17.54
N PRO A 212 -0.85 14.07 16.47
CA PRO A 212 -1.13 14.61 15.15
C PRO A 212 -2.53 14.23 14.66
N LYS A 213 -3.22 15.20 14.06
CA LYS A 213 -4.52 14.96 13.43
C LYS A 213 -4.40 14.44 12.00
N LYS A 214 -3.30 14.77 11.31
CA LYS A 214 -2.94 14.36 9.96
C LYS A 214 -1.43 14.48 9.77
N VAL A 215 -0.84 13.58 8.99
CA VAL A 215 0.56 13.64 8.55
C VAL A 215 0.60 13.57 7.02
N GLU A 216 1.40 14.44 6.41
CA GLU A 216 1.57 14.52 4.96
C GLU A 216 3.05 14.56 4.58
N ILE A 217 3.45 13.75 3.60
CA ILE A 217 4.83 13.70 3.11
C ILE A 217 4.92 14.51 1.82
N VAL A 218 5.03 15.84 1.95
CA VAL A 218 4.96 16.77 0.82
C VAL A 218 6.07 16.58 -0.22
N SER A 219 7.21 16.00 0.16
CA SER A 219 8.35 15.78 -0.72
C SER A 219 8.11 14.72 -1.81
N ILE A 220 7.00 13.97 -1.75
CA ILE A 220 6.66 12.97 -2.76
C ILE A 220 6.28 13.56 -4.11
N GLU A 221 5.81 14.82 -4.16
CA GLU A 221 5.51 15.53 -5.40
C GLU A 221 6.77 15.68 -6.25
N LYS A 222 7.84 16.24 -5.65
CA LYS A 222 9.12 16.44 -6.33
C LYS A 222 9.87 15.13 -6.60
N SER A 223 9.79 14.17 -5.68
CA SER A 223 10.54 12.92 -5.81
C SER A 223 9.83 11.85 -6.66
N GLY A 224 8.53 12.01 -6.90
CA GLY A 224 7.69 11.01 -7.58
C GLY A 224 7.48 9.72 -6.77
N ALA A 225 7.81 9.74 -5.49
CA ALA A 225 7.71 8.61 -4.57
C ALA A 225 6.25 8.33 -4.16
N ILE A 226 6.04 7.16 -3.57
CA ILE A 226 4.81 6.81 -2.85
C ILE A 226 5.11 6.92 -1.35
N SER A 227 4.32 7.66 -0.59
CA SER A 227 4.49 7.73 0.87
C SER A 227 3.67 6.69 1.60
N LEU A 228 4.15 6.36 2.81
CA LEU A 228 3.43 5.54 3.77
C LEU A 228 3.47 6.10 5.18
N SER A 229 2.39 5.87 5.89
CA SER A 229 2.34 6.07 7.33
C SER A 229 1.39 5.07 7.97
N ASP A 230 1.52 4.92 9.28
CA ASP A 230 0.49 4.30 10.11
C ASP A 230 -0.82 5.07 9.95
N SER A 231 -1.93 4.38 10.19
CA SER A 231 -3.23 5.03 10.25
C SER A 231 -3.37 5.81 11.55
N LYS A 232 -4.02 6.97 11.46
CA LYS A 232 -4.33 7.82 12.61
C LYS A 232 -5.03 7.10 13.77
N ASP A 233 -5.93 6.17 13.45
CA ASP A 233 -6.73 5.41 14.41
C ASP A 233 -5.94 4.30 15.12
N GLY A 234 -4.71 4.00 14.67
CA GLY A 234 -3.86 2.98 15.26
C GLY A 234 -4.42 1.56 15.15
N ASN A 235 -5.38 1.31 14.25
CA ASN A 235 -5.98 -0.01 14.03
C ASN A 235 -5.11 -0.95 13.17
N GLY A 236 -3.86 -0.56 12.91
CA GLY A 236 -2.95 -1.28 12.03
C GLY A 236 -3.17 -0.99 10.54
N GLY A 237 -4.00 0.00 10.20
CA GLY A 237 -4.15 0.50 8.85
C GLY A 237 -2.94 1.29 8.36
N VAL A 238 -2.97 1.60 7.06
CA VAL A 238 -1.89 2.32 6.37
C VAL A 238 -2.48 3.43 5.53
N GLU A 239 -1.91 4.61 5.66
CA GLU A 239 -2.17 5.71 4.75
C GLU A 239 -1.14 5.68 3.61
N ILE A 240 -1.62 5.71 2.37
CA ILE A 240 -0.79 5.76 1.16
C ILE A 240 -0.94 7.14 0.53
N GLY A 241 0.15 7.86 0.36
CA GLY A 241 0.17 9.13 -0.36
C GLY A 241 0.77 8.96 -1.75
N VAL A 242 0.08 9.52 -2.76
CA VAL A 242 0.56 9.60 -4.14
C VAL A 242 0.39 11.02 -4.65
N ALA A 243 1.42 11.55 -5.31
CA ALA A 243 1.33 12.83 -6.02
C ALA A 243 1.23 12.57 -7.53
N LEU A 244 0.11 13.00 -8.12
CA LEU A 244 -0.24 12.80 -9.52
C LEU A 244 -0.83 14.10 -10.07
N ASN A 245 -0.69 14.31 -11.38
CA ASN A 245 -1.48 15.36 -12.05
C ASN A 245 -2.96 14.94 -12.10
N LYS A 246 -3.86 15.89 -12.32
CA LYS A 246 -5.32 15.68 -12.19
C LYS A 246 -5.84 14.50 -13.02
N HIS A 247 -5.46 14.43 -14.29
CA HIS A 247 -5.89 13.35 -15.19
C HIS A 247 -5.33 11.98 -14.78
N GLU A 248 -4.08 11.92 -14.33
CA GLU A 248 -3.50 10.70 -13.76
C GLU A 248 -4.17 10.29 -12.46
N ALA A 249 -4.59 11.25 -11.62
CA ALA A 249 -5.27 10.98 -10.36
C ALA A 249 -6.67 10.37 -10.57
N GLU A 250 -7.44 10.90 -11.52
CA GLU A 250 -8.76 10.35 -11.89
C GLU A 250 -8.64 8.94 -12.49
N ALA A 251 -7.67 8.74 -13.38
CA ALA A 251 -7.36 7.43 -13.92
C ALA A 251 -6.86 6.47 -12.81
N PHE A 252 -6.07 6.97 -11.86
CA PHE A 252 -5.54 6.18 -10.75
C PHE A 252 -6.65 5.73 -9.82
N ALA A 253 -7.55 6.64 -9.45
CA ALA A 253 -8.75 6.32 -8.71
C ALA A 253 -9.55 5.23 -9.41
N SER A 254 -9.76 5.39 -10.72
CA SER A 254 -10.54 4.46 -11.53
C SER A 254 -9.88 3.09 -11.68
N LEU A 255 -8.56 3.03 -11.90
CA LEU A 255 -7.80 1.79 -12.03
C LEU A 255 -7.53 1.10 -10.70
N PHE A 256 -7.39 1.89 -9.63
CA PHE A 256 -7.41 1.39 -8.28
C PHE A 256 -8.76 0.72 -8.02
N ALA A 257 -9.86 1.42 -8.24
CA ALA A 257 -11.21 0.87 -8.09
C ALA A 257 -11.53 -0.29 -9.05
N SER A 258 -11.01 -0.33 -10.28
CA SER A 258 -11.32 -1.35 -11.29
C SER A 258 -10.40 -2.57 -11.26
N GLY A 259 -9.16 -2.43 -10.78
CA GLY A 259 -8.30 -3.57 -10.45
C GLY A 259 -8.93 -4.49 -9.40
N LEU A 260 -9.91 -3.98 -8.66
CA LEU A 260 -10.76 -4.75 -7.76
C LEU A 260 -12.00 -5.38 -8.43
N LYS A 261 -12.38 -4.91 -9.63
CA LYS A 261 -13.52 -5.42 -10.40
C LYS A 261 -13.11 -6.51 -11.40
N TYR A 262 -11.87 -6.48 -11.91
CA TYR A 262 -11.38 -7.35 -13.01
C TYR A 262 -11.16 -8.84 -12.66
N HIS A 263 -11.68 -9.34 -11.54
CA HIS A 263 -11.84 -10.78 -11.31
C HIS A 263 -13.29 -11.24 -11.47
N GLN A 264 -14.15 -10.40 -12.04
CA GLN A 264 -15.39 -10.82 -12.68
C GLN A 264 -15.13 -11.09 -14.17
N VAL A 265 -14.86 -12.34 -14.56
CA VAL A 265 -15.14 -12.80 -15.93
C VAL A 265 -15.80 -14.19 -15.90
N LEU A 266 -17.12 -14.14 -16.07
CA LEU A 266 -18.01 -15.03 -16.84
C LEU A 266 -17.95 -16.55 -16.60
N GLN A 267 -19.03 -17.09 -16.04
CA GLN A 267 -19.82 -18.10 -16.76
C GLN A 267 -21.31 -17.78 -16.63
N GLU A 268 -21.90 -17.36 -17.76
CA GLU A 268 -23.33 -17.56 -18.02
C GLU A 268 -23.57 -19.01 -18.44
N SER A 269 -24.79 -19.47 -18.12
CA SER A 269 -25.46 -20.77 -18.36
C SER A 269 -25.12 -21.93 -17.43
#